data_AF-A0A9K3LMB9-F1
#
_entry.id   AF-A0A9K3LMB9-F1
#
_cell.length_a   1.000
_cell.length_b   1.000
_cell.length_c   1.000
_cell.angle_alpha   90.00
_cell.angle_beta   90.00
_cell.angle_gamma   90.00
#
_symmetry.space_group_name_H-M   'P 1'
#
loop_
_entity.id
_entity.type
_entity.pdbx_description
1 polymer ?
#
loop_
_entity_poly.entity_id
_entity_poly.type
_entity_poly.pdbx_seq_one_letter_code
_entity_poly.pdbx_strand_id
1 'polypeptide(L)'
;MRDWMYYLVDGIYPDWAIFVSTYTNSSNPKERTFAEEQEKVRKDIECSFGVLVQRFHVLQRLLRQWFLEEIQDVLYCCIILHNMIIEKKNGALDEDNNPEKSRGNFPLFGRQQITRHEAAQDQVTLLAARVAQLHNMVQSSYEHFKLKKDLIVEHISSLKE
;
A
#
# COMPACT_ATOMS: atom_id res chain seq x y z
N MET A 1 18.51 11.10 -2.09
CA MET A 1 17.54 10.01 -2.02
C MET A 1 17.13 9.88 -0.56
N ARG A 2 15.83 9.88 -0.25
CA ARG A 2 15.38 9.64 1.14
C ARG A 2 15.23 8.14 1.36
N ASP A 3 15.58 7.64 2.54
CA ASP A 3 15.55 6.21 2.89
C ASP A 3 14.23 5.75 3.54
N TRP A 4 13.19 6.58 3.49
CA TRP A 4 11.89 6.29 4.11
C TRP A 4 10.79 6.03 3.08
N MET A 5 9.81 5.23 3.46
CA MET A 5 8.71 4.81 2.61
C MET A 5 7.70 5.96 2.40
N TYR A 6 7.12 6.07 1.20
CA TYR A 6 6.04 7.02 0.89
C TYR A 6 4.80 6.27 0.38
N TYR A 7 3.64 6.90 0.53
CA TYR A 7 2.36 6.39 0.06
C TYR A 7 1.73 7.36 -0.93
N LEU A 8 1.34 6.85 -2.10
CA LEU A 8 0.50 7.57 -3.04
C LEU A 8 -0.92 7.67 -2.46
N VAL A 9 -1.46 8.88 -2.37
CA VAL A 9 -2.78 9.14 -1.80
C VAL A 9 -3.61 10.05 -2.69
N ASP A 10 -4.91 10.10 -2.47
CA ASP A 10 -5.79 11.08 -3.09
C ASP A 10 -5.79 12.42 -2.32
N GLY A 11 -6.49 13.41 -2.87
CA GLY A 11 -6.50 14.77 -2.33
C GLY A 11 -7.30 14.96 -1.04
N ILE A 12 -7.87 13.91 -0.44
CA ILE A 12 -8.62 14.00 0.83
C ILE A 12 -7.73 13.78 2.06
N TYR A 13 -6.50 13.27 1.87
CA TYR A 13 -5.54 13.11 2.96
C TYR A 13 -4.79 14.42 3.24
N PRO A 14 -4.36 14.63 4.50
CA PRO A 14 -3.53 15.77 4.85
C PRO A 14 -2.20 15.78 4.08
N ASP A 15 -1.61 16.96 3.91
CA ASP A 15 -0.28 17.15 3.29
C ASP A 15 0.86 16.70 4.23
N TRP A 16 0.85 15.42 4.59
CA TRP A 16 1.89 14.78 5.37
C TRP A 16 3.08 14.42 4.49
N ALA A 17 4.26 14.48 5.07
CA ALA A 17 5.52 14.28 4.38
C ALA A 17 5.70 12.84 3.84
N ILE A 18 4.96 11.85 4.36
CA ILE A 18 4.90 10.47 3.82
C ILE A 18 3.92 10.32 2.67
N PHE A 19 3.00 11.26 2.50
CA PHE A 19 1.91 11.19 1.55
C PHE A 19 2.26 11.97 0.30
N VAL A 20 1.93 11.38 -0.84
CA VAL A 20 2.13 11.97 -2.16
C VAL A 20 0.76 12.06 -2.82
N SER A 21 0.11 13.21 -2.63
CA SER A 21 -1.22 13.47 -3.17
C SER A 21 -1.15 13.77 -4.68
N THR A 22 -2.22 13.45 -5.41
CA THR A 22 -2.36 13.86 -6.81
C THR A 22 -2.37 15.40 -6.96
N TYR A 23 -2.08 15.89 -8.16
CA TYR A 23 -2.25 17.31 -8.48
C TYR A 23 -3.68 17.55 -8.99
N THR A 24 -4.45 18.36 -8.27
CA THR A 24 -5.85 18.68 -8.64
C THR A 24 -5.94 19.73 -9.74
N ASN A 25 -5.03 20.70 -9.76
CA ASN A 25 -4.97 21.79 -10.75
C ASN A 25 -3.56 21.93 -11.33
N SER A 26 -3.08 20.91 -12.05
CA SER A 26 -1.75 20.93 -12.67
C SER A 26 -1.68 21.98 -13.78
N SER A 27 -0.82 22.99 -13.63
CA SER A 27 -0.54 23.97 -14.70
C SER A 27 0.60 23.52 -15.61
N ASN A 28 1.45 22.62 -15.13
CA ASN A 28 2.61 22.11 -15.87
C ASN A 28 2.29 20.77 -16.56
N PRO A 29 2.69 20.56 -17.83
CA PRO A 29 2.56 19.27 -18.51
C PRO A 29 3.10 18.08 -17.72
N LYS A 30 4.20 18.26 -16.99
CA LYS A 30 4.79 17.20 -16.15
C LYS A 30 3.87 16.78 -15.00
N GLU A 31 3.32 17.75 -14.28
CA GLU A 31 2.37 17.50 -13.19
C GLU A 31 1.11 16.79 -13.70
N ARG A 32 0.66 17.15 -14.90
CA ARG A 32 -0.49 16.51 -15.54
C ARG A 32 -0.23 15.04 -15.86
N THR A 33 0.91 14.73 -16.48
CA THR A 33 1.29 13.33 -16.76
C THR A 33 1.42 12.52 -15.47
N PHE A 34 2.05 13.09 -14.43
CA PHE A 34 2.14 12.43 -13.12
C PHE A 34 0.76 12.13 -12.52
N ALA A 35 -0.14 13.11 -12.55
CA ALA A 35 -1.51 12.94 -12.05
C ALA A 35 -2.28 11.88 -12.85
N GLU A 36 -2.15 11.87 -14.18
CA GLU A 36 -2.79 10.88 -15.06
C GLU A 36 -2.30 9.46 -14.78
N GLU A 37 -0.99 9.25 -14.60
CA GLU A 37 -0.44 7.93 -14.27
C GLU A 37 -0.84 7.47 -12.86
N GLN A 38 -0.76 8.36 -11.87
CA GLN A 38 -1.19 8.06 -10.50
C GLN A 38 -2.68 7.68 -10.46
N GLU A 39 -3.51 8.39 -11.21
CA GLU A 39 -4.94 8.15 -11.32
C GLU A 39 -5.27 6.81 -12.00
N LYS A 40 -4.49 6.38 -13.01
CA LYS A 40 -4.65 5.05 -13.63
C LYS A 40 -4.41 3.94 -12.62
N VAL A 41 -3.26 3.98 -11.92
CA VAL A 41 -2.91 2.97 -10.91
C VAL A 41 -3.93 2.94 -9.78
N ARG A 42 -4.41 4.11 -9.33
CA ARG A 42 -5.46 4.21 -8.31
C ARG A 42 -6.75 3.53 -8.75
N LYS A 43 -7.21 3.77 -9.99
CA LYS A 43 -8.41 3.14 -10.55
C LYS A 43 -8.31 1.62 -10.61
N ASP A 44 -7.14 1.08 -10.97
CA ASP A 44 -6.93 -0.36 -11.03
C ASP A 44 -7.03 -1.01 -9.64
N ILE A 45 -6.43 -0.35 -8.63
CA ILE A 45 -6.53 -0.78 -7.23
C ILE A 45 -7.98 -0.71 -6.76
N GLU A 46 -8.67 0.41 -6.94
CA GLU A 46 -10.06 0.60 -6.50
C GLU A 46 -11.02 -0.37 -7.19
N CYS A 47 -10.86 -0.60 -8.49
CA CYS A 47 -11.63 -1.57 -9.25
C CYS A 47 -11.42 -2.99 -8.69
N SER A 48 -10.17 -3.38 -8.44
CA SER A 48 -9.82 -4.69 -7.89
C SER A 48 -10.42 -4.91 -6.50
N PHE A 49 -10.33 -3.91 -5.62
CA PHE A 49 -10.96 -3.96 -4.30
C PHE A 49 -12.50 -3.97 -4.40
N GLY A 50 -13.09 -3.20 -5.32
CA GLY A 50 -14.52 -3.22 -5.58
C GLY A 50 -15.03 -4.60 -5.99
N VAL A 51 -14.31 -5.27 -6.90
CA VAL A 51 -14.61 -6.65 -7.31
C VAL A 51 -14.49 -7.63 -6.14
N LEU A 52 -13.42 -7.52 -5.34
CA LEU A 52 -13.22 -8.38 -4.16
C LEU A 52 -14.33 -8.18 -3.12
N VAL A 53 -14.70 -6.95 -2.81
CA VAL A 53 -15.73 -6.61 -1.83
C VAL A 53 -17.12 -7.04 -2.32
N GLN A 54 -17.43 -6.88 -3.61
CA GLN A 54 -18.69 -7.33 -4.19
C GLN A 54 -18.81 -8.87 -4.17
N ARG A 55 -17.69 -9.57 -4.39
CA ARG A 55 -17.64 -11.02 -4.43
C ARG A 55 -17.65 -11.64 -3.04
N PHE A 56 -16.93 -11.05 -2.09
CA PHE A 56 -16.77 -11.53 -0.72
C PHE A 56 -17.35 -10.51 0.26
N HIS A 57 -18.66 -10.61 0.50
CA HIS A 57 -19.40 -9.71 1.40
C HIS A 57 -18.82 -9.65 2.83
N VAL A 58 -18.05 -10.65 3.25
CA VAL A 58 -17.32 -10.66 4.53
C VAL A 58 -16.37 -9.44 4.66
N LEU A 59 -15.78 -8.97 3.55
CA LEU A 59 -14.89 -7.82 3.53
C LEU A 59 -15.63 -6.52 3.87
N GLN A 60 -16.91 -6.38 3.53
CA GLN A 60 -17.69 -5.17 3.86
C GLN A 60 -17.84 -4.93 5.36
N ARG A 61 -17.91 -6.01 6.17
CA ARG A 61 -18.02 -5.90 7.63
C ARG A 61 -16.65 -5.75 8.28
N LEU A 62 -15.63 -6.44 7.77
CA LEU A 62 -14.28 -6.37 8.33
C LEU A 62 -13.61 -5.02 8.11
N LEU A 63 -13.82 -4.38 6.97
CA LEU A 63 -13.33 -3.02 6.71
C LEU A 63 -13.99 -1.95 7.60
N ARG A 64 -15.03 -2.29 8.37
CA ARG A 64 -15.63 -1.42 9.40
C ARG A 64 -15.06 -1.65 10.80
N GLN A 65 -14.32 -2.75 11.01
CA GLN A 65 -13.67 -3.08 12.27
C GLN A 65 -12.18 -2.69 12.20
N TRP A 66 -11.50 -2.56 13.34
CA TRP A 66 -10.16 -1.95 13.43
C TRP A 66 -9.07 -2.93 13.86
N PHE A 67 -9.25 -4.24 13.65
CA PHE A 67 -8.23 -5.25 13.94
C PHE A 67 -7.43 -5.57 12.68
N LEU A 68 -6.27 -4.92 12.54
CA LEU A 68 -5.44 -5.00 11.33
C LEU A 68 -5.01 -6.44 10.98
N GLU A 69 -4.68 -7.26 11.98
CA GLU A 69 -4.29 -8.66 11.80
C GLU A 69 -5.42 -9.49 11.20
N GLU A 70 -6.64 -9.35 11.73
CA GLU A 70 -7.83 -10.05 11.23
C GLU A 70 -8.19 -9.61 9.81
N ILE A 71 -8.08 -8.31 9.51
CA ILE A 71 -8.34 -7.76 8.17
C ILE A 71 -7.34 -8.35 7.16
N GLN A 72 -6.06 -8.45 7.52
CA GLN A 72 -5.03 -9.02 6.65
C GLN A 72 -5.32 -10.48 6.33
N ASP A 73 -5.59 -11.31 7.34
CA ASP A 73 -5.85 -12.73 7.15
C ASP A 73 -7.07 -12.97 6.24
N VAL A 74 -8.14 -12.22 6.43
CA VAL A 74 -9.32 -12.37 5.57
C VAL A 74 -9.08 -11.82 4.16
N LEU A 75 -8.36 -10.71 3.99
CA LEU A 75 -7.99 -10.21 2.67
C LEU A 75 -7.15 -11.24 1.90
N TYR A 76 -6.14 -11.84 2.53
CA TYR A 76 -5.33 -12.88 1.92
C TYR A 76 -6.17 -14.10 1.53
N CYS A 77 -7.04 -14.56 2.42
CA CYS A 77 -7.97 -15.64 2.13
C CYS A 77 -8.86 -15.32 0.91
N CYS A 78 -9.42 -14.12 0.84
CA CYS A 78 -10.26 -13.69 -0.29
C CYS A 78 -9.48 -13.62 -1.62
N ILE A 79 -8.22 -13.16 -1.59
CA ILE A 79 -7.34 -13.11 -2.78
C ILE A 79 -7.02 -14.52 -3.27
N ILE A 80 -6.63 -15.42 -2.36
CA ILE A 80 -6.32 -16.82 -2.70
C ILE A 80 -7.56 -17.50 -3.31
N LEU A 81 -8.72 -17.37 -2.66
CA LEU A 81 -9.98 -17.91 -3.17
C LEU A 81 -10.37 -17.30 -4.52
N HIS A 82 -10.14 -16.01 -4.73
CA HIS A 82 -10.37 -15.36 -6.02
C HIS A 82 -9.54 -16.05 -7.10
N ASN A 83 -8.23 -16.17 -6.88
CA ASN A 83 -7.28 -16.75 -7.82
C ASN A 83 -7.63 -18.22 -8.12
N MET A 84 -7.90 -19.03 -7.09
CA MET A 84 -8.32 -20.43 -7.25
C MET A 84 -9.58 -20.57 -8.13
N ILE A 85 -10.56 -19.68 -7.98
CA ILE A 85 -11.77 -19.74 -8.80
C ILE A 85 -11.48 -19.30 -10.25
N ILE A 86 -10.59 -18.33 -10.46
CA ILE A 86 -10.16 -17.93 -11.81
C ILE A 86 -9.41 -19.08 -12.50
N GLU A 87 -8.46 -19.72 -11.81
CA GLU A 87 -7.73 -20.88 -12.32
C GLU A 87 -8.67 -22.04 -12.68
N LYS A 88 -9.67 -22.32 -11.81
CA LYS A 88 -10.71 -23.32 -12.10
C LYS A 88 -11.51 -22.99 -13.36
N LYS A 89 -11.92 -21.72 -13.52
CA LYS A 89 -12.69 -21.27 -14.70
C LYS A 89 -11.88 -21.32 -15.99
N ASN A 90 -10.58 -21.09 -15.90
CA ASN A 90 -9.67 -21.10 -17.04
C ASN A 90 -9.20 -22.52 -17.43
N GLY A 91 -9.69 -23.57 -16.76
CA GLY A 91 -9.34 -24.97 -17.05
C GLY A 91 -7.92 -25.37 -16.61
N ALA A 92 -7.24 -24.55 -15.81
CA ALA A 92 -5.84 -24.78 -15.42
C ALA A 92 -5.65 -25.76 -14.25
N LEU A 93 -6.73 -26.16 -13.58
CA LEU A 93 -6.69 -27.11 -12.46
C LEU A 93 -6.92 -28.57 -12.87
N ASP A 94 -7.12 -28.84 -14.16
CA ASP A 94 -7.48 -30.18 -14.64
C ASP A 94 -6.28 -31.02 -15.14
N GLU A 95 -5.04 -30.52 -15.16
CA GLU A 95 -3.88 -31.35 -15.52
C GLU A 95 -2.66 -31.07 -14.63
N ASP A 96 -2.19 -32.13 -13.98
CA ASP A 96 -0.92 -32.27 -13.23
C ASP A 96 -0.93 -31.87 -11.73
N ASN A 97 -1.32 -32.84 -10.89
CA ASN A 97 -1.21 -32.86 -9.42
C ASN A 97 0.27 -32.90 -8.95
N ASN A 98 1.09 -31.91 -9.31
CA ASN A 98 2.42 -31.74 -8.72
C ASN A 98 2.39 -30.63 -7.64
N PRO A 99 2.34 -30.98 -6.33
CA PRO A 99 2.22 -30.03 -5.24
C PRO A 99 3.44 -29.10 -5.07
N GLU A 100 4.52 -29.30 -5.82
CA GLU A 100 5.72 -28.46 -5.72
C GLU A 100 5.67 -27.17 -6.56
N LYS A 101 4.80 -27.05 -7.57
CA LYS A 101 4.77 -25.89 -8.48
C LYS A 101 4.00 -24.66 -7.94
N SER A 102 3.11 -24.82 -6.95
CA SER A 102 2.31 -23.70 -6.40
C SER A 102 2.91 -23.04 -5.16
N ARG A 103 4.17 -23.35 -4.78
CA ARG A 103 4.92 -22.53 -3.82
C ARG A 103 5.46 -21.27 -4.50
N GLY A 104 4.57 -20.49 -5.11
CA GLY A 104 4.83 -19.08 -5.35
C GLY A 104 5.01 -18.44 -3.97
N ASN A 105 6.24 -18.06 -3.65
CA ASN A 105 6.59 -17.41 -2.39
C ASN A 105 5.97 -16.02 -2.41
N PHE A 106 4.67 -15.90 -2.10
CA PHE A 106 4.04 -14.61 -1.88
C PHE A 106 4.71 -14.01 -0.64
N PRO A 107 5.37 -12.84 -0.75
CA PRO A 107 5.98 -12.22 0.42
C PRO A 107 4.87 -11.98 1.44
N LEU A 108 4.97 -12.69 2.57
CA LEU A 108 4.13 -12.51 3.75
C LEU A 108 4.52 -11.15 4.36
N PHE A 109 4.03 -10.07 3.75
CA PHE A 109 4.39 -8.71 4.10
C PHE A 109 3.90 -8.45 5.54
N GLY A 110 4.83 -8.11 6.44
CA GLY A 110 4.49 -7.61 7.79
C GLY A 110 4.71 -8.55 8.97
N ARG A 111 5.10 -9.82 8.80
CA ARG A 111 5.44 -10.69 9.96
C ARG A 111 6.90 -10.51 10.40
N GLN A 112 7.25 -9.34 10.94
CA GLN A 112 8.42 -9.24 11.81
C GLN A 112 7.98 -9.62 13.23
N GLN A 113 8.43 -10.79 13.70
CA GLN A 113 8.26 -11.17 15.10
C GLN A 113 9.17 -10.29 15.95
N ILE A 114 8.57 -9.36 16.72
CA ILE A 114 9.28 -8.67 17.79
C ILE A 114 9.44 -9.67 18.94
N THR A 115 10.66 -10.11 19.20
CA THR A 115 10.98 -10.99 20.32
C THR A 115 10.70 -10.30 21.65
N ARG A 116 10.04 -11.01 22.58
CA ARG A 116 9.64 -10.56 23.93
C ARG A 116 10.76 -10.02 24.83
N HIS A 117 12.01 -9.99 24.36
CA HIS A 117 13.20 -9.67 25.15
C HIS A 117 13.55 -8.17 25.21
N GLU A 118 12.82 -7.30 24.50
CA GLU A 118 13.10 -5.86 24.43
C GLU A 118 12.22 -5.02 25.39
N ALA A 119 11.24 -5.62 26.06
CA ALA A 119 10.24 -4.91 26.87
C ALA A 119 10.73 -4.50 28.29
N ALA A 120 11.97 -4.03 28.44
CA ALA A 120 12.46 -3.48 29.71
C ALA A 120 12.31 -1.94 29.71
N GLN A 121 11.47 -1.48 30.64
CA GLN A 121 11.05 -0.14 31.11
C GLN A 121 11.70 1.18 30.61
N ASP A 122 12.88 1.21 29.98
CA ASP A 122 13.50 2.41 29.39
C ASP A 122 13.10 2.66 27.92
N GLN A 123 12.52 1.67 27.25
CA GLN A 123 12.12 1.80 25.85
C GLN A 123 10.90 2.69 25.62
N VAL A 124 10.00 2.81 26.59
CA VAL A 124 8.74 3.56 26.40
C VAL A 124 9.02 5.05 26.19
N THR A 125 9.96 5.63 26.93
CA THR A 125 10.36 7.05 26.80
C THR A 125 11.11 7.31 25.50
N LEU A 126 12.01 6.41 25.10
CA LEU A 126 12.74 6.50 23.83
C LEU A 126 11.81 6.28 22.63
N LEU A 127 10.88 5.34 22.72
CA LEU A 127 9.85 5.09 21.72
C LEU A 127 8.91 6.30 21.62
N ALA A 128 8.46 6.86 22.75
CA ALA A 128 7.64 8.07 22.76
C ALA A 128 8.37 9.26 22.13
N ALA A 129 9.66 9.43 22.43
CA ALA A 129 10.49 10.47 21.81
C ALA A 129 10.64 10.25 20.30
N ARG A 130 10.88 9.01 19.85
CA ARG A 130 10.94 8.65 18.43
C ARG A 130 9.59 8.84 17.72
N VAL A 131 8.49 8.47 18.35
CA VAL A 131 7.13 8.66 17.84
C VAL A 131 6.81 10.14 17.74
N ALA A 132 7.18 10.96 18.74
CA ALA A 132 7.02 12.41 18.68
C ALA A 132 7.86 13.05 17.58
N GLN A 133 9.11 12.62 17.41
CA GLN A 133 9.97 13.06 16.31
C GLN A 133 9.40 12.67 14.94
N LEU A 134 8.97 11.41 14.77
CA LEU A 134 8.31 10.93 13.56
C LEU A 134 7.03 11.70 13.29
N HIS A 135 6.20 11.95 14.31
CA HIS A 135 4.97 12.74 14.18
C HIS A 135 5.27 14.15 13.65
N ASN A 136 6.29 14.81 14.19
CA ASN A 136 6.71 16.14 13.73
C ASN A 136 7.27 16.10 12.29
N MET A 137 8.03 15.06 11.94
CA MET A 137 8.55 14.88 10.58
C MET A 137 7.44 14.59 9.57
N VAL A 138 6.50 13.71 9.92
CA VAL A 138 5.35 13.31 9.10
C VAL A 138 4.43 14.49 8.86
N GLN A 139 4.26 15.40 9.81
CA GLN A 139 3.40 16.58 9.62
C GLN A 139 4.10 17.76 8.93
N SER A 140 5.37 17.62 8.54
CA SER A 140 6.10 18.68 7.87
C SER A 140 5.60 18.90 6.43
N SER A 141 4.84 19.97 6.23
CA SER A 141 4.35 20.38 4.90
C SER A 141 5.50 20.71 3.94
N TYR A 142 6.62 21.24 4.44
CA TYR A 142 7.82 21.46 3.62
C TYR A 142 8.36 20.15 3.03
N GLU A 143 8.47 19.12 3.87
CA GLU A 143 8.98 17.81 3.47
C GLU A 143 8.02 17.10 2.51
N HIS A 144 6.70 17.28 2.68
CA HIS A 144 5.66 16.86 1.74
C HIS A 144 5.86 17.46 0.35
N PHE A 145 5.91 18.80 0.24
CA PHE A 145 6.05 19.46 -1.06
C PHE A 145 7.40 19.16 -1.73
N LYS A 146 8.46 18.99 -0.94
CA LYS A 146 9.78 18.59 -1.44
C LYS A 146 9.72 17.19 -2.05
N LEU A 147 9.17 16.21 -1.32
CA LEU A 147 9.00 14.84 -1.83
C LEU A 147 8.15 14.81 -3.10
N LYS A 148 7.03 15.53 -3.11
CA LYS A 148 6.12 15.60 -4.26
C LYS A 148 6.81 16.16 -5.51
N LYS A 149 7.69 17.17 -5.36
CA LYS A 149 8.50 17.72 -6.45
C LYS A 149 9.60 16.76 -6.91
N ASP A 150 10.32 16.14 -5.98
CA ASP A 150 11.41 15.22 -6.29
C ASP A 150 10.89 14.03 -7.12
N LEU A 151 9.72 13.48 -6.76
CA LEU A 151 9.11 12.36 -7.47
C LEU A 151 8.70 12.68 -8.91
N ILE A 152 8.22 13.90 -9.20
CA ILE A 152 7.96 14.34 -10.57
C ILE A 152 9.24 14.33 -11.40
N VAL A 153 10.34 14.81 -10.82
CA VAL A 153 11.63 14.90 -11.53
C VAL A 153 12.17 13.52 -11.81
N GLU A 154 12.11 12.61 -10.84
CA GLU A 154 12.62 11.24 -10.98
C GLU A 154 11.73 10.37 -11.87
N HIS A 155 10.43 10.24 -11.59
CA HIS A 155 9.54 9.30 -12.30
C HIS A 155 9.21 9.71 -13.74
N ILE A 156 9.13 11.01 -14.04
CA ILE A 156 8.86 11.44 -15.43
C ILE A 156 10.11 11.36 -16.29
N SER A 157 11.30 11.54 -15.70
CA SER A 157 12.55 11.41 -16.45
C SER A 157 12.82 9.95 -16.84
N SER A 158 12.40 8.98 -16.00
CA SER A 158 12.48 7.55 -16.32
C SER A 158 11.43 7.04 -17.30
N LEU A 159 10.37 7.81 -17.59
CA LEU A 159 9.34 7.46 -18.58
C LEU A 159 9.67 7.96 -20.00
N LYS A 160 10.83 8.61 -20.19
CA LYS A 160 11.29 9.17 -21.48
C LYS A 160 12.51 8.44 -22.08
N GLU A 161 12.97 7.37 -21.47
CA GLU A 161 13.98 6.44 -22.01
C GLU A 161 13.31 5.12 -22.42
#